data_AF-A0A0G4Q100-F1
#
_entry.id   AF-A0A0G4Q100-F1
#
_cell.length_a   1.000
_cell.length_b   1.000
_cell.length_c   1.000
_cell.angle_alpha   90.00
_cell.angle_beta   90.00
_cell.angle_gamma   90.00
#
_symmetry.space_group_name_H-M   'P 1'
#
loop_
_entity.id
_entity.type
_entity.pdbx_description
1 polymer ?
#
loop_
_entity_poly.entity_id
_entity_poly.type
_entity_poly.pdbx_seq_one_letter_code
_entity_poly.pdbx_strand_id
1 'polypeptide(L)'
;MESIDSKSFSYLIRCKDFPEGSEKNITLTAKPASGTNFDNGVFFGSNDKTNTGFKLTVCDGENLNCQKVDVENKTIFTTNSDSLIGINYKVSFVKRTENVTSGISNAAVILEYIQE
;
A
#
# COMPACT_ATOMS: atom_id res chain seq x y z
N MET A 1 -11.23 -13.47 -2.18
CA MET A 1 -11.88 -12.29 -2.79
C MET A 1 -11.14 -11.92 -4.04
N GLU A 2 -11.82 -12.03 -5.18
CA GLU A 2 -11.31 -11.69 -6.51
C GLU A 2 -11.32 -10.17 -6.72
N SER A 3 -10.36 -9.66 -7.51
CA SER A 3 -10.23 -8.25 -7.86
C SER A 3 -11.24 -7.89 -8.96
N ILE A 4 -11.96 -6.79 -8.80
CA ILE A 4 -12.87 -6.24 -9.81
C ILE A 4 -12.09 -5.39 -10.81
N ASP A 5 -11.20 -4.53 -10.32
CA ASP A 5 -10.29 -3.72 -11.13
C ASP A 5 -8.99 -3.47 -10.35
N SER A 6 -7.91 -3.12 -11.05
CA SER A 6 -6.66 -2.75 -10.40
C SER A 6 -5.98 -1.57 -11.10
N LYS A 7 -5.43 -0.66 -10.30
CA LYS A 7 -4.59 0.45 -10.76
C LYS A 7 -3.25 0.39 -10.09
N SER A 8 -2.22 0.79 -10.82
CA SER A 8 -0.86 0.88 -10.30
C SER A 8 -0.35 2.31 -10.36
N PHE A 9 0.48 2.68 -9.39
CA PHE A 9 1.23 3.93 -9.37
C PHE A 9 2.58 3.71 -8.69
N SER A 10 3.52 4.61 -8.92
CA SER A 10 4.87 4.51 -8.38
C SER A 10 5.24 5.76 -7.60
N TYR A 11 5.94 5.59 -6.48
CA TYR A 11 6.59 6.65 -5.74
C TYR A 11 8.10 6.50 -5.86
N LEU A 12 8.80 7.63 -6.01
CA LEU A 12 10.26 7.69 -5.97
C LEU A 12 10.68 8.27 -4.63
N ILE A 13 11.44 7.48 -3.87
CA ILE A 13 11.98 7.88 -2.56
C ILE A 13 13.45 8.21 -2.75
N ARG A 14 13.84 9.42 -2.34
CA ARG A 14 15.25 9.78 -2.30
C ARG A 14 15.83 9.39 -0.95
N CYS A 15 16.80 8.48 -0.94
CA CYS A 15 17.64 8.26 0.22
C CYS A 15 18.55 9.48 0.43
N LYS A 16 18.51 10.04 1.64
CA LYS A 16 19.36 11.17 2.02
C LYS A 16 20.25 10.75 3.19
N ASP A 17 21.45 11.31 3.23
CA ASP A 17 22.35 11.25 4.40
C ASP A 17 22.87 9.84 4.76
N PHE A 18 22.87 8.90 3.80
CA PHE A 18 23.50 7.58 3.93
C PHE A 18 24.88 7.53 3.25
N PRO A 19 25.84 6.75 3.76
CA PRO A 19 27.10 6.50 3.08
C PRO A 19 26.90 5.86 1.70
N GLU A 20 27.76 6.20 0.74
CA GLU A 20 27.74 5.63 -0.61
C GLU A 20 27.95 4.11 -0.56
N GLY A 21 27.12 3.36 -1.29
CA GLY A 21 27.15 1.91 -1.36
C GLY A 21 26.67 1.18 -0.09
N SER A 22 26.20 1.90 0.94
CA SER A 22 25.66 1.25 2.13
C SER A 22 24.32 0.57 1.83
N GLU A 23 24.07 -0.56 2.51
CA GLU A 23 22.73 -1.13 2.60
C GLU A 23 21.80 -0.14 3.32
N LYS A 24 20.57 -0.03 2.82
CA LYS A 24 19.53 0.86 3.33
C LYS A 24 18.23 0.07 3.40
N ASN A 25 17.53 0.18 4.52
CA ASN A 25 16.22 -0.44 4.70
C ASN A 25 15.15 0.64 4.68
N ILE A 26 14.24 0.54 3.70
CA ILE A 26 13.03 1.34 3.67
C ILE A 26 11.93 0.52 4.31
N THR A 27 11.58 0.91 5.53
CA THR A 27 10.43 0.36 6.23
C THR A 27 9.19 1.17 5.89
N LEU A 28 8.16 0.49 5.41
CA LEU A 28 6.85 1.02 5.13
C LEU A 28 5.85 0.49 6.15
N THR A 29 5.13 1.41 6.80
CA THR A 29 3.91 1.10 7.55
C THR A 29 2.72 1.78 6.91
N ALA A 30 1.56 1.16 7.05
CA ALA A 30 0.31 1.70 6.55
C ALA A 30 -0.74 1.74 7.66
N LYS A 31 -1.55 2.79 7.67
CA LYS A 31 -2.70 2.88 8.57
C LYS A 31 -3.88 3.54 7.86
N PRO A 32 -5.13 3.19 8.23
CA PRO A 32 -6.28 3.87 7.70
C PRO A 32 -6.27 5.35 8.14
N ALA A 33 -6.61 6.25 7.22
CA ALA A 33 -6.86 7.65 7.58
C ALA A 33 -8.22 7.79 8.31
N SER A 34 -8.49 8.97 8.87
CA SER A 34 -9.78 9.26 9.48
C SER A 34 -10.94 9.01 8.50
N GLY A 35 -12.00 8.34 8.96
CA GLY A 35 -13.14 7.94 8.14
C GLY A 35 -12.89 6.73 7.23
N THR A 36 -11.77 6.03 7.39
CA THR A 36 -11.48 4.74 6.75
C THR A 36 -11.34 3.66 7.83
N ASN A 37 -11.90 2.49 7.54
CA ASN A 37 -11.73 1.27 8.32
C ASN A 37 -10.79 0.33 7.57
N PHE A 38 -10.17 -0.58 8.31
CA PHE A 38 -9.41 -1.69 7.77
C PHE A 38 -9.90 -2.99 8.40
N ASP A 39 -10.23 -3.97 7.56
CA ASP A 39 -10.60 -5.32 7.99
C ASP A 39 -10.15 -6.34 6.95
N ASN A 40 -9.56 -7.44 7.41
CA ASN A 40 -9.11 -8.57 6.59
C ASN A 40 -8.33 -8.15 5.32
N GLY A 41 -7.38 -7.21 5.46
CA GLY A 41 -6.56 -6.73 4.34
C GLY A 41 -7.26 -5.75 3.39
N VAL A 42 -8.43 -5.22 3.74
CA VAL A 42 -9.23 -4.33 2.90
C VAL A 42 -9.48 -2.99 3.60
N PHE A 43 -9.14 -1.90 2.92
CA PHE A 43 -9.49 -0.53 3.33
C PHE A 43 -10.84 -0.13 2.74
N PHE A 44 -11.72 0.47 3.54
CA PHE A 44 -13.05 0.93 3.10
C PHE A 44 -13.53 2.09 3.96
N GLY A 45 -14.34 2.99 3.41
CA GLY A 45 -14.89 4.11 4.17
C GLY A 45 -15.76 3.64 5.35
N SER A 46 -15.69 4.34 6.49
CA SER A 46 -16.45 3.96 7.69
C SER A 46 -17.97 4.00 7.49
N ASN A 47 -18.44 4.78 6.52
CA ASN A 47 -19.84 4.88 6.12
C ASN A 47 -20.14 4.15 4.79
N ASP A 48 -19.25 3.26 4.33
CA ASP A 48 -19.45 2.50 3.10
C ASP A 48 -20.70 1.61 3.19
N LYS A 49 -21.59 1.76 2.20
CA LYS A 49 -22.78 0.92 2.03
C LYS A 49 -22.67 -0.03 0.83
N THR A 50 -21.62 0.11 0.03
CA THR A 50 -21.45 -0.66 -1.20
C THR A 50 -21.00 -2.10 -0.93
N ASN A 51 -20.48 -2.38 0.27
CA ASN A 51 -19.80 -3.64 0.60
C ASN A 51 -18.60 -3.90 -0.32
N THR A 52 -17.89 -2.84 -0.70
CA THR A 52 -16.65 -2.92 -1.48
C THR A 52 -15.50 -2.26 -0.72
N GLY A 53 -14.30 -2.33 -1.26
CA GLY A 53 -13.13 -1.67 -0.70
C GLY A 53 -11.89 -1.88 -1.54
N PHE A 54 -10.74 -1.58 -0.95
CA PHE A 54 -9.47 -1.50 -1.66
C PHE A 54 -8.41 -2.32 -0.94
N LYS A 55 -7.75 -3.23 -1.67
CA LYS A 55 -6.53 -3.89 -1.22
C LYS A 55 -5.33 -3.14 -1.76
N LEU A 56 -4.34 -2.92 -0.92
CA LEU A 56 -3.07 -2.33 -1.32
C LEU A 56 -1.99 -3.41 -1.34
N THR A 57 -1.28 -3.49 -2.45
CA THR A 57 -0.05 -4.28 -2.58
C THR A 57 1.07 -3.31 -2.90
N VAL A 58 2.21 -3.50 -2.25
CA VAL A 58 3.40 -2.69 -2.46
C VAL A 58 4.52 -3.59 -2.97
N CYS A 59 5.30 -3.10 -3.91
CA CYS A 59 6.43 -3.81 -4.48
C CYS A 59 7.66 -2.92 -4.54
N ASP A 60 8.83 -3.54 -4.63
CA ASP A 60 10.03 -2.84 -5.06
C ASP A 60 9.88 -2.26 -6.49
N GLY A 61 10.85 -1.43 -6.89
CA GLY A 61 10.80 -0.69 -8.16
C GLY A 61 10.76 -1.59 -9.40
N GLU A 62 11.23 -2.83 -9.30
CA GLU A 62 11.23 -3.81 -10.38
C GLU A 62 10.03 -4.77 -10.34
N ASN A 63 9.19 -4.68 -9.30
CA ASN A 63 8.09 -5.59 -8.99
C ASN A 63 8.52 -7.06 -8.75
N LEU A 64 9.75 -7.28 -8.27
CA LEU A 64 10.26 -8.59 -7.92
C LEU A 64 9.80 -9.03 -6.53
N ASN A 65 9.75 -8.09 -5.58
CA ASN A 65 9.31 -8.34 -4.22
C ASN A 65 8.02 -7.57 -3.94
N CYS A 66 6.88 -8.26 -4.02
CA CYS A 66 5.56 -7.69 -3.75
C CYS A 66 4.97 -8.22 -2.44
N GLN A 67 4.48 -7.33 -1.60
CA GLN A 67 3.87 -7.64 -0.31
C GLN A 67 2.49 -7.00 -0.23
N LYS A 68 1.52 -7.74 0.33
CA LYS A 68 0.22 -7.17 0.67
C LYS A 68 0.41 -6.27 1.88
N VAL A 69 -0.15 -5.06 1.80
CA VAL A 69 -0.12 -4.13 2.92
C VAL A 69 -1.14 -4.61 3.96
N ASP A 70 -0.65 -4.74 5.18
CA ASP A 70 -1.44 -5.03 6.37
C ASP A 70 -1.08 -3.97 7.43
N VAL A 71 -2.09 -3.44 8.12
CA VAL A 71 -1.89 -2.35 9.09
C VAL A 71 -1.13 -2.82 10.34
N GLU A 72 -1.09 -4.13 10.58
CA GLU A 72 -0.36 -4.73 11.71
C GLU A 72 1.09 -5.07 11.37
N ASN A 73 1.43 -5.13 10.07
CA ASN A 73 2.74 -5.60 9.61
C ASN A 73 3.54 -4.48 8.94
N LYS A 74 4.85 -4.54 9.13
CA LYS A 74 5.80 -3.68 8.41
C LYS A 74 6.22 -4.37 7.13
N THR A 75 6.32 -3.61 6.05
CA THR A 75 6.99 -4.04 4.82
C THR A 75 8.38 -3.43 4.77
N ILE A 76 9.40 -4.24 4.51
CA ILE A 76 10.79 -3.78 4.43
C ILE A 76 11.32 -4.03 3.02
N PHE A 77 11.90 -3.00 2.43
CA PHE A 77 12.63 -3.06 1.18
C PHE A 77 14.10 -2.72 1.42
N THR A 78 14.99 -3.62 1.01
CA THR A 78 16.44 -3.45 1.15
C THR A 78 17.04 -3.01 -0.19
N THR A 79 17.97 -2.06 -0.16
CA THR A 79 18.64 -1.56 -1.36
C THR A 79 20.01 -0.98 -1.03
N ASN A 80 20.94 -1.14 -1.97
CA ASN A 80 22.27 -0.53 -1.88
C ASN A 80 22.38 0.70 -2.80
N SER A 81 21.28 1.11 -3.44
CA SER A 81 21.29 2.27 -4.33
C SER A 81 21.47 3.56 -3.53
N ASP A 82 22.36 4.42 -4.01
CA ASP A 82 22.52 5.80 -3.50
C ASP A 82 21.61 6.80 -4.23
N SER A 83 20.70 6.29 -5.06
CA SER A 83 19.84 7.07 -5.94
C SER A 83 18.36 7.06 -5.51
N LEU A 84 17.46 7.38 -6.45
CA LEU A 84 16.01 7.31 -6.22
C LEU A 84 15.56 5.85 -6.22
N ILE A 85 14.89 5.44 -5.16
CA ILE A 85 14.30 4.11 -5.04
C ILE A 85 12.84 4.17 -5.46
N GLY A 86 12.49 3.37 -6.46
CA GLY A 86 11.11 3.17 -6.86
C GLY A 86 10.40 2.23 -5.91
N ILE A 87 9.23 2.63 -5.43
CA ILE A 87 8.27 1.76 -4.75
C ILE A 87 6.98 1.78 -5.58
N ASN A 88 6.58 0.60 -6.02
CA ASN A 88 5.40 0.43 -6.86
C ASN A 88 4.22 0.00 -5.99
N TYR A 89 3.06 0.58 -6.25
CA TYR A 89 1.82 0.26 -5.56
C TYR A 89 0.82 -0.27 -6.55
N LYS A 90 0.07 -1.28 -6.14
CA LYS A 90 -1.11 -1.80 -6.82
C LYS A 90 -2.31 -1.72 -5.90
N VAL A 91 -3.30 -0.94 -6.29
CA VAL A 91 -4.60 -0.83 -5.62
C VAL A 91 -5.58 -1.72 -6.36
N SER A 92 -6.18 -2.68 -5.66
CA SER A 92 -7.19 -3.57 -6.21
C SER A 92 -8.55 -3.26 -5.59
N PHE A 93 -9.54 -2.95 -6.42
CA PHE A 93 -10.93 -2.78 -5.99
C PHE A 93 -11.57 -4.17 -5.79
N VAL A 94 -12.15 -4.42 -4.64
CA VAL A 94 -12.64 -5.75 -4.25
C VAL A 94 -14.03 -5.70 -3.63
N LYS A 95 -14.77 -6.80 -3.75
CA LYS A 95 -15.96 -7.05 -2.94
C LYS A 95 -15.56 -7.41 -1.52
N ARG A 96 -16.20 -6.82 -0.51
CA ARG A 96 -16.07 -7.22 0.91
C ARG A 96 -16.98 -8.40 1.24
N THR A 97 -18.16 -8.45 0.64
CA THR A 97 -19.15 -9.53 0.78
C THR A 97 -19.82 -9.82 -0.58
N GLU A 98 -20.63 -10.86 -0.68
CA GLU A 98 -21.36 -11.19 -1.92
C GLU A 98 -22.47 -10.17 -2.27
N ASN A 99 -23.07 -9.52 -1.25
CA ASN A 99 -24.19 -8.59 -1.40
C ASN A 99 -23.69 -7.15 -1.66
N VAL A 100 -23.02 -6.95 -2.80
CA VAL A 100 -22.52 -5.64 -3.22
C VAL A 100 -23.67 -4.76 -3.70
N THR A 101 -23.63 -3.47 -3.32
CA THR A 101 -24.59 -2.48 -3.82
C THR A 101 -23.90 -1.36 -4.59
N SER A 102 -24.61 -0.73 -5.52
CA SER A 102 -24.09 0.41 -6.28
C SER A 102 -23.94 1.64 -5.39
N GLY A 103 -22.85 2.38 -5.55
CA GLY A 103 -22.63 3.63 -4.86
C GLY A 103 -21.19 4.08 -4.94
N ILE A 104 -20.87 5.16 -4.23
CA ILE A 104 -19.50 5.65 -4.11
C ILE A 104 -18.78 4.78 -3.08
N SER A 105 -17.66 4.21 -3.48
CA SER A 105 -16.71 3.54 -2.60
C SER A 105 -15.42 4.35 -2.56
N ASN A 106 -15.01 4.73 -1.35
CA ASN A 106 -13.79 5.48 -1.12
C ASN A 106 -13.07 4.96 0.13
N ALA A 107 -11.75 5.10 0.14
CA ALA A 107 -10.90 4.83 1.29
C ALA A 107 -9.66 5.71 1.20
N ALA A 108 -9.08 6.04 2.35
CA ALA A 108 -7.84 6.79 2.45
C ALA A 108 -6.86 6.04 3.35
N VAL A 109 -5.62 5.91 2.87
CA VAL A 109 -4.54 5.20 3.55
C VAL A 109 -3.39 6.18 3.76
N ILE A 110 -2.85 6.20 4.97
CA ILE A 110 -1.62 6.93 5.30
C ILE A 110 -0.48 5.93 5.20
N LEU A 111 0.51 6.27 4.37
CA LEU A 111 1.76 5.52 4.23
C LEU A 111 2.87 6.28 4.96
N GLU A 112 3.55 5.59 5.87
CA GLU A 112 4.66 6.14 6.65
C GLU A 112 5.94 5.42 6.23
N TYR A 113 6.95 6.19 5.85
CA TYR A 113 8.24 5.68 5.41
C TYR A 113 9.29 6.01 6.45
N ILE A 114 10.04 4.99 6.86
CA ILE A 114 11.18 5.09 7.76
C ILE A 114 12.40 4.62 6.96
N GLN A 115 13.44 5.46 6.90
CA GLN A 115 14.71 5.12 6.27
C GLN A 115 15.69 4.79 7.39
N GLU A 116 16.17 3.55 7.43
CA GLU A 116 17.12 3.01 8.42
C GLU A 116 18.40 2.50 7.74
#